data_AF-A0A6N8HEC2-F1
#
_entry.id   AF-A0A6N8HEC2-F1
#
_cell.length_a   1.000
_cell.length_b   1.000
_cell.length_c   1.000
_cell.angle_alpha   90.00
_cell.angle_beta   90.00
_cell.angle_gamma   90.00
#
_symmetry.space_group_name_H-M   'P 1'
#
loop_
_entity.id
_entity.type
_entity.pdbx_description
1 polymer ?
#
loop_
_entity_poly.entity_id
_entity_poly.type
_entity_poly.pdbx_seq_one_letter_code
_entity_poly.pdbx_strand_id
1 'polypeptide(L)'
;MTEDQIELCAIEVNETYYTLKISDLTFLFKKIISGSYGEFYESLTIPKVLSFFREYFEERCQLAEQQSLRTHNDDKSHSEFNYSKNIKRVLTGSTRYK
;
A
#
# COMPACT_ATOMS: atom_id res chain seq x y z
N MET A 1 2.13 0.66 29.42
CA MET A 1 2.36 1.97 28.79
C MET A 1 1.73 3.03 29.70
N THR A 2 2.50 4.02 30.15
CA THR A 2 1.96 5.18 30.90
C THR A 2 1.43 6.24 29.94
N GLU A 3 0.71 7.25 30.45
CA GLU A 3 0.14 8.33 29.64
C GLU A 3 1.22 9.13 28.90
N ASP A 4 2.30 9.51 29.59
CA ASP A 4 3.47 10.17 28.98
C ASP A 4 4.10 9.35 27.83
N GLN A 5 4.12 8.02 27.97
CA GLN A 5 4.64 7.13 26.93
C GLN A 5 3.72 7.05 25.72
N ILE A 6 2.41 7.20 25.92
CA ILE A 6 1.43 7.27 24.83
C ILE A 6 1.64 8.58 24.06
N GLU A 7 1.80 9.69 24.77
CA GLU A 7 2.03 11.00 24.15
C GLU A 7 3.33 11.01 23.35
N LEU A 8 4.44 10.53 23.93
CA LEU A 8 5.71 10.41 23.24
C LEU A 8 5.60 9.53 21.99
N CYS A 9 4.89 8.40 22.09
CA CYS A 9 4.65 7.53 20.94
C CYS A 9 3.84 8.23 19.84
N ALA A 10 2.85 9.03 20.19
CA ALA A 10 2.02 9.75 19.24
C ALA A 10 2.82 10.83 18.50
N ILE A 11 3.73 11.51 19.18
CA ILE A 11 4.65 12.50 18.58
C ILE A 11 5.57 11.80 17.58
N GLU A 12 6.27 10.75 18.00
CA GLU A 12 7.20 9.97 17.16
C GLU A 12 6.54 9.40 15.91
N VAL A 13 5.30 8.90 16.04
CA VAL A 13 4.52 8.38 14.92
C VAL A 13 4.19 9.47 13.91
N ASN A 14 3.75 10.64 14.38
CA ASN A 14 3.41 11.76 13.50
C ASN A 14 4.64 12.33 12.78
N GLU A 15 5.78 12.42 13.47
CA GLU A 15 7.02 12.91 12.87
C GLU A 15 7.61 11.93 11.85
N THR A 16 7.68 10.64 12.21
CA THR A 16 8.28 9.61 11.36
C THR A 16 7.39 9.27 10.16
N TYR A 17 6.07 9.20 10.37
CA TYR A 17 5.10 8.76 9.36
C TYR A 17 4.15 9.88 8.94
N TYR A 18 4.67 11.11 8.78
CA TYR A 18 3.91 12.30 8.38
C TYR A 18 3.10 12.14 7.09
N THR A 19 3.47 11.18 6.24
CA THR A 19 2.78 10.89 4.97
C THR A 19 1.50 10.07 5.15
N LEU A 20 1.31 9.42 6.31
CA LEU A 20 0.11 8.63 6.60
C LEU A 20 -1.08 9.53 6.92
N LYS A 21 -2.23 9.27 6.30
CA LYS A 21 -3.47 10.01 6.58
C LYS A 21 -4.23 9.38 7.74
N ILE A 22 -5.18 10.13 8.32
CA ILE A 22 -6.07 9.63 9.38
C ILE A 22 -6.84 8.36 8.97
N SER A 23 -7.20 8.25 7.68
CA SER A 23 -7.81 7.04 7.12
C SER A 23 -6.91 5.81 7.24
N ASP A 24 -5.60 6.01 7.02
CA ASP A 24 -4.60 4.96 7.13
C ASP A 24 -4.40 4.51 8.58
N LEU A 25 -4.36 5.46 9.51
CA LEU A 25 -4.31 5.17 10.95
C LEU A 25 -5.52 4.32 11.38
N THR A 26 -6.71 4.71 10.94
CA THR A 26 -7.95 3.99 11.25
C THR A 26 -7.90 2.55 10.72
N PHE A 27 -7.37 2.36 9.51
CA PHE A 27 -7.22 1.04 8.92
C PHE A 27 -6.15 0.20 9.63
N LEU A 28 -5.00 0.80 9.95
CA LEU A 28 -3.93 0.17 10.72
C LEU A 28 -4.44 -0.31 12.07
N PHE A 29 -5.13 0.53 12.83
CA PHE A 29 -5.71 0.12 14.13
C PHE A 29 -6.74 -1.00 13.99
N LYS A 30 -7.56 -1.01 12.93
CA LYS A 30 -8.46 -2.15 12.65
C LYS A 30 -7.69 -3.44 12.42
N LYS A 31 -6.60 -3.38 11.66
CA LYS A 31 -5.72 -4.52 11.34
C LYS A 31 -4.95 -5.03 12.57
N ILE A 32 -4.56 -4.12 13.46
CA ILE A 32 -4.01 -4.43 14.79
C ILE A 32 -5.06 -5.14 15.64
N ILE A 33 -6.27 -4.59 15.79
CA ILE A 33 -7.34 -5.20 16.59
C ILE A 33 -7.77 -6.56 16.04
N SER A 34 -7.74 -6.77 14.72
CA SER A 34 -8.05 -8.07 14.09
C SER A 34 -6.96 -9.13 14.29
N GLY A 35 -5.85 -8.82 14.95
CA GLY A 35 -4.76 -9.77 15.21
C GLY A 35 -3.90 -10.08 13.99
N SER A 36 -3.97 -9.28 12.93
CA SER A 36 -3.18 -9.53 11.71
C SER A 36 -1.68 -9.35 11.92
N TYR A 37 -1.28 -8.63 12.97
CA TYR A 37 0.12 -8.48 13.40
C TYR A 37 0.52 -9.47 14.51
N GLY A 38 -0.30 -10.49 14.77
CA GLY A 38 -0.05 -11.52 15.77
C GLY A 38 -0.78 -11.30 17.10
N GLU A 39 -0.44 -12.17 18.04
CA GLU A 39 -1.11 -12.36 19.32
C GLU A 39 -0.60 -11.35 20.40
N PHE A 40 -1.50 -10.51 20.97
CA PHE A 40 -1.18 -9.46 21.95
C PHE A 40 -1.06 -9.97 23.41
N TYR A 41 -0.30 -11.02 23.66
CA TYR A 41 -0.18 -11.60 25.01
C TYR A 41 0.76 -10.79 25.92
N GLU A 42 1.47 -9.81 25.35
CA GLU A 42 2.34 -8.89 26.07
C GLU A 42 1.80 -7.47 26.07
N SER A 43 2.20 -6.72 27.11
CA SER A 43 2.01 -5.28 27.20
C SER A 43 2.44 -4.54 25.92
N LEU A 44 1.58 -3.64 25.43
CA LEU A 44 1.88 -2.77 24.31
C LEU A 44 2.99 -1.78 24.72
N THR A 45 4.14 -1.84 24.05
CA THR A 45 5.30 -0.95 24.24
C THR A 45 5.50 -0.06 23.02
N ILE A 46 6.12 1.11 23.21
CA ILE A 46 6.41 2.08 22.12
C ILE A 46 7.10 1.40 20.91
N PRO A 47 8.17 0.60 21.08
CA PRO A 47 8.84 -0.03 19.94
C PRO A 47 7.93 -0.98 19.16
N LYS A 48 6.98 -1.64 19.84
CA LYS A 48 6.03 -2.58 19.23
C LYS A 48 5.00 -1.85 18.40
N VAL A 49 4.51 -0.71 18.89
CA VAL A 49 3.67 0.19 18.09
C VAL A 49 4.42 0.63 16.84
N LEU A 50 5.64 1.15 17.00
CA LEU A 50 6.45 1.61 15.86
C LEU A 50 6.74 0.51 14.83
N SER A 51 6.88 -0.75 15.24
CA SER A 51 7.02 -1.87 14.29
C SER A 51 5.76 -2.09 13.44
N PHE A 52 4.56 -1.98 14.00
CA PHE A 52 3.33 -2.10 13.22
C PHE A 52 3.21 -1.00 12.17
N PHE A 53 3.57 0.24 12.55
CA PHE A 53 3.60 1.37 11.64
C PHE A 53 4.64 1.17 10.53
N ARG A 54 5.82 0.64 10.86
CA ARG A 54 6.86 0.35 9.88
C ARG A 54 6.41 -0.67 8.85
N GLU A 55 5.86 -1.79 9.32
CA GLU A 55 5.37 -2.87 8.46
C GLU A 55 4.23 -2.38 7.55
N TYR A 56 3.29 -1.62 8.12
CA TYR A 56 2.22 -1.01 7.32
C TYR A 56 2.73 -0.01 6.28
N PHE A 57 3.74 0.80 6.63
CA PHE A 57 4.34 1.74 5.70
C PHE A 57 5.06 1.03 4.54
N GLU A 58 5.81 -0.03 4.85
CA GLU A 58 6.47 -0.89 3.86
C GLU A 58 5.44 -1.50 2.89
N GLU A 59 4.35 -2.08 3.41
CA GLU A 59 3.24 -2.62 2.58
C GLU A 59 2.68 -1.55 1.63
N ARG A 60 2.52 -0.32 2.11
CA ARG A 60 2.04 0.80 1.27
C ARG A 60 3.03 1.19 0.18
N CYS A 61 4.33 1.24 0.49
CA CYS A 61 5.36 1.51 -0.49
C CYS A 61 5.38 0.46 -1.59
N GLN A 62 5.29 -0.83 -1.22
CA GLN A 62 5.21 -1.93 -2.19
C GLN A 62 3.96 -1.85 -3.07
N LEU A 63 2.80 -1.51 -2.50
CA LEU A 63 1.58 -1.33 -3.28
C LEU A 63 1.69 -0.16 -4.26
N ALA A 64 2.29 0.95 -3.84
CA ALA A 64 2.53 2.10 -4.70
C ALA A 64 3.50 1.76 -5.86
N GLU A 65 4.58 1.02 -5.58
CA GLU A 65 5.51 0.51 -6.59
C GLU A 65 4.78 -0.39 -7.60
N GLN A 66 4.02 -1.37 -7.13
CA GLN A 66 3.25 -2.27 -7.99
C GLN A 66 2.26 -1.50 -8.87
N GLN A 67 1.61 -0.47 -8.34
CA GLN A 67 0.69 0.35 -9.11
C GLN A 67 1.43 1.16 -10.18
N SER A 68 2.58 1.73 -9.85
CA SER A 68 3.43 2.44 -10.81
C SER A 68 3.90 1.52 -11.96
N LEU A 69 4.35 0.31 -11.62
CA LEU A 69 4.75 -0.70 -12.60
C LEU A 69 3.59 -1.14 -13.51
N ARG A 70 2.38 -1.30 -12.95
CA ARG A 70 1.17 -1.62 -13.73
C ARG A 70 0.83 -0.51 -14.71
N THR A 71 0.77 0.74 -14.25
CA THR A 71 0.53 1.90 -15.12
C THR A 71 1.57 1.99 -16.23
N HIS A 72 2.86 1.81 -15.91
CA HIS A 72 3.91 1.83 -16.92
C HIS A 72 3.76 0.72 -17.98
N ASN A 73 3.38 -0.49 -17.57
CA ASN A 73 3.12 -1.60 -18.48
C ASN A 73 1.89 -1.35 -19.36
N ASP A 74 0.84 -0.75 -18.80
CA ASP A 74 -0.37 -0.38 -19.52
C ASP A 74 -0.04 0.70 -20.56
N ASP A 75 0.69 1.75 -20.20
CA ASP A 75 1.14 2.81 -21.12
C ASP A 75 1.99 2.25 -22.27
N LYS A 76 2.90 1.32 -21.97
CA LYS A 76 3.70 0.61 -22.98
C LYS A 76 2.84 -0.25 -23.92
N SER A 77 1.72 -0.77 -23.43
CA SER A 77 0.77 -1.52 -24.25
C SER A 77 -0.09 -0.62 -25.16
N HIS A 78 -0.31 0.64 -24.76
CA HIS A 78 -1.11 1.63 -25.47
C HIS A 78 -0.33 2.45 -26.51
N SER A 79 1.00 2.49 -26.42
CA SER A 79 1.87 2.99 -27.51
C SER A 79 1.54 2.29 -28.83
N GLU A 80 1.09 3.07 -29.82
CA GLU A 80 0.39 2.70 -31.06
C GLU A 80 1.09 1.69 -32.01
N PHE A 81 2.25 1.13 -31.64
CA PHE A 81 3.04 0.23 -32.48
C PHE A 81 3.34 -1.13 -31.84
N ASN A 82 2.63 -1.51 -30.77
CA ASN A 82 2.73 -2.86 -30.25
C ASN A 82 1.81 -3.79 -31.06
N TYR A 83 2.28 -4.24 -32.23
CA TYR A 83 1.63 -5.31 -32.99
C TYR A 83 1.50 -6.54 -32.08
N SER A 84 0.34 -6.71 -31.46
CA SER A 84 0.07 -7.88 -30.65
C SER A 84 0.20 -9.11 -31.56
N LYS A 85 1.06 -10.07 -31.21
CA LYS A 85 1.10 -11.39 -31.87
C LYS A 85 -0.21 -12.20 -31.70
N ASN A 86 -1.20 -11.61 -31.03
CA ASN A 86 -2.49 -12.21 -30.76
C ASN A 86 -3.44 -11.97 -31.96
N ILE A 87 -3.52 -12.98 -32.83
CA ILE A 87 -4.28 -12.97 -34.10
C ILE A 87 -5.73 -12.49 -33.93
N LYS A 88 -6.36 -12.80 -32.78
CA LYS A 88 -7.75 -12.41 -32.50
C LYS A 88 -7.96 -10.88 -32.50
N ARG A 89 -6.98 -10.10 -32.02
CA ARG A 89 -7.09 -8.63 -31.92
C ARG A 89 -6.93 -7.94 -33.27
N VAL A 90 -6.06 -8.50 -34.12
CA VAL A 90 -5.82 -8.03 -35.51
C VAL A 90 -7.09 -8.19 -36.37
N LEU A 91 -7.77 -9.33 -36.25
CA LEU A 91 -9.01 -9.61 -37.00
C LEU A 91 -10.16 -8.66 -36.61
N THR A 92 -10.32 -8.37 -35.32
CA THR A 92 -11.36 -7.44 -34.85
C THR A 92 -11.09 -5.97 -35.22
N GLY A 93 -9.83 -5.57 -35.35
CA GLY A 93 -9.46 -4.21 -35.79
C GLY A 93 -9.73 -3.98 -37.28
N SER A 94 -9.52 -5.00 -38.11
CA SER A 94 -9.74 -4.89 -39.57
C SER A 94 -11.22 -4.84 -39.97
N THR A 95 -12.14 -5.24 -39.09
CA THR A 95 -13.59 -5.29 -39.39
C THR A 95 -14.26 -3.90 -39.28
N ARG A 96 -13.60 -2.90 -38.69
CA ARG A 96 -14.14 -1.53 -38.56
C ARG A 96 -13.90 -0.61 -39.75
N TYR A 97 -13.26 -1.10 -40.82
CA TYR A 97 -13.08 -0.36 -42.07
C TYR A 97 -13.82 -1.08 -43.20
N LYS A 98 -15.14 -0.92 -43.23
CA LYS A 98 -15.97 -1.03 -44.43
C LYS A 98 -17.14 -0.06 -44.31
#